data_AF-A0A368EMP2-F1
#
_entry.id   AF-A0A368EMP2-F1
#
_cell.length_a   1.000
_cell.length_b   1.000
_cell.length_c   1.000
_cell.angle_alpha   90.00
_cell.angle_beta   90.00
_cell.angle_gamma   90.00
#
_symmetry.space_group_name_H-M   'P 1'
#
loop_
_entity.id
_entity.type
_entity.pdbx_description
1 polymer ?
#
loop_
_entity_poly.entity_id
_entity_poly.type
_entity_poly.pdbx_seq_one_letter_code
_entity_poly.pdbx_strand_id
1 'polypeptide(L)'
;MTVSMRVMSAGDGYKYLLKTVVAADGDRPLSTPLTRYYMEDGTPPGRWLGAGVAALGKGEIQVGDRVSEHQLQLLMGTGCDPITGDKLGLGFAAYKSQEQRIEARIADLEPTMTPGAKGEAVAQIVAEETARSTRRAVAGFDFTFSIPKSASVLWAVADAGVQALIAEAHHRAVAEVVAFMEREVAATRTGATAGDGAVAQVDVTGLIATAFDHFDSR
;
A
#
# COMPACT_ATOMS: atom_id res chain seq x y z
N MET A 1 7.87 17.32 11.48
CA MET A 1 7.70 16.14 10.61
C MET A 1 6.71 16.52 9.52
N THR A 2 6.95 16.13 8.28
CA THR A 2 5.99 16.29 7.17
C THR A 2 5.44 14.92 6.78
N VAL A 3 4.20 14.88 6.32
CA VAL A 3 3.55 13.65 5.86
C VAL A 3 3.06 13.86 4.44
N SER A 4 3.41 12.95 3.54
CA SER A 4 2.83 12.90 2.20
C SER A 4 2.03 11.62 2.03
N MET A 5 0.95 11.68 1.25
CA MET A 5 0.04 10.55 1.05
C MET A 5 -0.06 10.21 -0.44
N ARG A 6 -0.02 8.92 -0.77
CA ARG A 6 -0.25 8.41 -2.13
C ARG A 6 -1.23 7.24 -2.10
N VAL A 7 -2.07 7.15 -3.13
CA VAL A 7 -2.99 6.02 -3.30
C VAL A 7 -2.25 4.83 -3.87
N MET A 8 -2.41 3.66 -3.24
CA MET A 8 -1.88 2.40 -3.74
C MET A 8 -2.98 1.60 -4.43
N SER A 9 -2.76 1.26 -5.71
CA SER A 9 -3.68 0.38 -6.45
C SER A 9 -3.47 -1.08 -6.09
N ALA A 10 -4.55 -1.86 -6.07
CA ALA A 10 -4.53 -3.31 -5.99
C ALA A 10 -3.82 -3.94 -7.20
N GLY A 11 -3.32 -5.17 -7.03
CA GLY A 11 -2.43 -5.82 -7.96
C GLY A 11 -0.98 -5.48 -7.65
N ASP A 12 -0.26 -4.88 -8.59
CA ASP A 12 1.21 -4.73 -8.49
C ASP A 12 1.71 -3.59 -7.60
N GLY A 13 0.80 -2.81 -6.97
CA GLY A 13 1.18 -1.65 -6.15
C GLY A 13 2.09 -2.00 -4.97
N TYR A 14 1.90 -3.17 -4.36
CA TYR A 14 2.76 -3.64 -3.26
C TYR A 14 4.15 -4.08 -3.71
N LYS A 15 4.36 -4.39 -5.01
CA LYS A 15 5.69 -4.79 -5.51
C LYS A 15 6.73 -3.68 -5.35
N TYR A 16 6.31 -2.42 -5.31
CA TYR A 16 7.22 -1.32 -4.97
C TYR A 16 7.70 -1.41 -3.52
N LEU A 17 6.82 -1.77 -2.58
CA LEU A 17 7.18 -2.03 -1.18
C LEU A 17 8.05 -3.29 -1.07
N LEU A 18 7.83 -4.33 -1.89
CA LEU A 18 8.70 -5.50 -1.87
C LEU A 18 10.14 -5.20 -2.30
N LYS A 19 10.34 -4.29 -3.26
CA LYS A 19 11.69 -3.84 -3.62
C LYS A 19 12.44 -3.21 -2.45
N THR A 20 11.75 -2.80 -1.39
CA THR A 20 12.35 -2.27 -0.16
C THR A 20 12.46 -3.33 0.94
N VAL A 21 11.63 -4.39 0.94
CA VAL A 21 11.73 -5.50 1.89
C VAL A 21 12.86 -6.49 1.56
N VAL A 22 13.12 -6.74 0.27
CA VAL A 22 14.02 -7.82 -0.23
C VAL A 22 15.49 -7.69 0.23
N ALA A 23 15.90 -6.57 0.81
CA ALA A 23 17.28 -6.38 1.23
C ALA A 23 17.58 -6.86 2.66
N ALA A 24 16.59 -7.38 3.40
CA ALA A 24 16.75 -7.80 4.81
C ALA A 24 17.06 -9.31 5.03
N ASP A 25 17.08 -10.16 3.99
CA ASP A 25 17.15 -11.63 4.13
C ASP A 25 18.57 -12.26 4.07
N GLY A 26 19.63 -11.48 4.31
CA GLY A 26 21.03 -11.97 4.26
C GLY A 26 21.66 -12.20 5.63
N ASP A 27 21.85 -13.46 6.05
CA ASP A 27 22.63 -13.86 7.24
C ASP A 27 24.14 -13.56 7.05
N ARG A 28 24.76 -12.62 7.80
CA ARG A 28 26.20 -12.28 7.66
C ARG A 28 26.90 -11.77 8.95
N PRO A 29 28.23 -11.99 9.08
CA PRO A 29 28.98 -11.80 10.33
C PRO A 29 29.39 -10.33 10.60
N LEU A 30 29.55 -10.01 11.88
CA LEU A 30 29.83 -8.66 12.42
C LEU A 30 31.26 -8.15 12.17
N SER A 31 31.42 -6.93 11.62
CA SER A 31 32.56 -6.03 11.97
C SER A 31 32.29 -4.51 11.79
N THR A 32 32.66 -3.75 12.85
CA THR A 32 32.95 -2.30 13.06
C THR A 32 31.97 -1.14 12.72
N PRO A 33 32.01 -0.02 13.50
CA PRO A 33 30.96 1.02 13.56
C PRO A 33 31.34 2.32 12.83
N LEU A 34 30.72 2.54 11.66
CA LEU A 34 30.48 3.79 10.91
C LEU A 34 30.11 3.40 9.47
N THR A 35 30.76 2.35 8.95
CA THR A 35 30.41 1.70 7.69
C THR A 35 29.21 0.80 7.81
N ARG A 36 28.92 0.19 8.98
CA ARG A 36 27.74 -0.69 9.16
C ARG A 36 26.42 -0.06 8.74
N TYR A 37 26.26 1.25 8.95
CA TYR A 37 25.00 1.94 8.76
C TYR A 37 24.77 2.39 7.30
N TYR A 38 25.86 2.70 6.58
CA TYR A 38 25.84 3.06 5.15
C TYR A 38 26.20 1.88 4.22
N MET A 39 26.71 0.78 4.76
CA MET A 39 27.04 -0.47 4.06
C MET A 39 26.14 -1.64 4.47
N GLU A 40 25.13 -1.41 5.32
CA GLU A 40 23.96 -2.29 5.36
C GLU A 40 23.29 -2.16 3.99
N ASP A 41 23.63 -3.08 3.08
CA ASP A 41 22.86 -3.31 1.86
C ASP A 41 21.48 -3.83 2.29
N GLY A 42 20.62 -2.89 2.68
CA GLY A 42 19.20 -3.10 2.85
C GLY A 42 18.49 -2.20 3.83
N THR A 43 17.26 -1.86 3.48
CA THR A 43 16.31 -1.22 4.40
C THR A 43 15.86 -2.21 5.47
N PRO A 44 15.71 -1.78 6.74
CA PRO A 44 15.24 -2.65 7.82
C PRO A 44 13.96 -3.37 7.44
N PRO A 45 13.73 -4.60 7.94
CA PRO A 45 12.50 -5.32 7.67
C PRO A 45 11.31 -4.50 8.17
N GLY A 46 10.24 -4.49 7.38
CA GLY A 46 9.02 -3.77 7.75
C GLY A 46 8.40 -4.29 9.03
N ARG A 47 7.64 -3.44 9.70
CA ARG A 47 6.99 -3.74 10.98
C ARG A 47 5.49 -3.51 10.92
N TRP A 48 4.72 -4.34 11.61
CA TRP A 48 3.28 -4.15 11.77
C TRP A 48 2.95 -2.98 12.70
N LEU A 49 1.93 -2.18 12.35
CA LEU A 49 1.48 -1.02 13.11
C LEU A 49 -0.05 -0.89 13.03
N GLY A 50 -0.66 -0.31 14.08
CA GLY A 50 -2.10 -0.07 14.19
C GLY A 50 -2.84 -1.13 14.99
N ALA A 51 -3.93 -0.74 15.65
CA ALA A 51 -4.77 -1.59 16.49
C ALA A 51 -5.50 -2.68 15.68
N GLY A 52 -5.73 -2.46 14.38
CA GLY A 52 -6.37 -3.44 13.50
C GLY A 52 -5.55 -4.71 13.29
N VAL A 53 -4.23 -4.65 13.54
CA VAL A 53 -3.31 -5.79 13.42
C VAL A 53 -3.74 -6.98 14.29
N ALA A 54 -4.32 -6.72 15.47
CA ALA A 54 -4.73 -7.76 16.41
C ALA A 54 -5.85 -8.68 15.85
N ALA A 55 -6.53 -8.28 14.78
CA ALA A 55 -7.53 -9.11 14.11
C ALA A 55 -6.91 -10.12 13.12
N LEU A 56 -5.67 -9.91 12.70
CA LEU A 56 -5.01 -10.72 11.67
C LEU A 56 -4.57 -12.07 12.23
N GLY A 57 -4.74 -13.12 11.42
CA GLY A 57 -4.30 -14.47 11.79
C GLY A 57 -4.88 -14.94 13.11
N LYS A 58 -6.08 -14.50 13.47
CA LYS A 58 -6.70 -14.78 14.78
C LYS A 58 -5.87 -14.29 15.98
N GLY A 59 -5.13 -13.19 15.79
CA GLY A 59 -4.28 -12.57 16.81
C GLY A 59 -2.84 -13.08 16.82
N GLU A 60 -2.42 -13.84 15.81
CA GLU A 60 -1.04 -14.33 15.68
C GLU A 60 -0.03 -13.23 15.34
N ILE A 61 -0.48 -12.14 14.71
CA ILE A 61 0.38 -10.98 14.42
C ILE A 61 0.19 -9.91 15.48
N GLN A 62 1.31 -9.40 16.01
CA GLN A 62 1.35 -8.31 16.96
C GLN A 62 1.98 -7.05 16.36
N VAL A 63 1.64 -5.88 16.92
CA VAL A 63 2.30 -4.62 16.56
C VAL A 63 3.80 -4.73 16.85
N GLY A 64 4.62 -4.33 15.89
CA GLY A 64 6.09 -4.43 15.96
C GLY A 64 6.67 -5.69 15.32
N ASP A 65 5.86 -6.72 15.07
CA ASP A 65 6.31 -7.93 14.37
C ASP A 65 6.83 -7.62 12.98
N ARG A 66 7.75 -8.45 12.49
CA ARG A 66 8.30 -8.31 11.14
C ARG A 66 7.23 -8.68 10.09
N VAL A 67 7.17 -7.88 9.04
CA VAL A 67 6.30 -8.11 7.87
C VAL A 67 7.08 -8.95 6.86
N SER A 68 6.53 -10.08 6.44
CA SER A 68 7.10 -10.86 5.33
C SER A 68 6.55 -10.42 3.97
N GLU A 69 7.30 -10.71 2.91
CA GLU A 69 6.84 -10.48 1.52
C GLU A 69 5.52 -11.18 1.23
N HIS A 70 5.39 -12.45 1.67
CA HIS A 70 4.18 -13.22 1.46
C HIS A 70 2.97 -12.60 2.17
N GLN A 71 3.14 -12.15 3.41
CA GLN A 71 2.10 -11.47 4.16
C GLN A 71 1.64 -10.19 3.45
N LEU A 72 2.59 -9.39 2.96
CA LEU A 72 2.27 -8.16 2.23
C LEU A 72 1.55 -8.43 0.91
N GLN A 73 1.92 -9.50 0.20
CA GLN A 73 1.23 -9.94 -1.01
C GLN A 73 -0.24 -10.31 -0.73
N LEU A 74 -0.49 -11.07 0.33
CA LEU A 74 -1.85 -11.46 0.70
C LEU A 74 -2.70 -10.24 1.08
N LEU A 75 -2.15 -9.37 1.92
CA LEU A 75 -2.85 -8.18 2.40
C LEU A 75 -3.11 -7.16 1.27
N MET A 76 -2.04 -6.69 0.62
CA MET A 76 -2.11 -5.57 -0.32
C MET A 76 -2.39 -6.00 -1.75
N GLY A 77 -1.96 -7.21 -2.14
CA GLY A 77 -2.19 -7.75 -3.48
C GLY A 77 -3.59 -8.31 -3.64
N THR A 78 -4.08 -9.07 -2.66
CA THR A 78 -5.33 -9.82 -2.78
C THR A 78 -6.43 -9.44 -1.78
N GLY A 79 -6.14 -8.63 -0.76
CA GLY A 79 -7.13 -8.24 0.26
C GLY A 79 -7.47 -9.40 1.22
N CYS A 80 -6.50 -10.27 1.46
CA CYS A 80 -6.61 -11.45 2.29
C CYS A 80 -5.81 -11.30 3.59
N ASP A 81 -6.25 -12.04 4.60
CA ASP A 81 -5.57 -12.19 5.85
C ASP A 81 -4.18 -12.82 5.61
N PRO A 82 -3.11 -12.22 6.16
CA PRO A 82 -1.74 -12.59 5.83
C PRO A 82 -1.26 -13.90 6.47
N ILE A 83 -2.07 -14.54 7.32
CA ILE A 83 -1.76 -15.84 7.94
C ILE A 83 -2.69 -16.92 7.41
N THR A 84 -3.99 -16.66 7.43
CA THR A 84 -5.03 -17.65 7.08
C THR A 84 -5.35 -17.68 5.59
N GLY A 85 -5.11 -16.60 4.86
CA GLY A 85 -5.50 -16.44 3.45
C GLY A 85 -6.98 -16.12 3.23
N ASP A 86 -7.78 -16.06 4.30
CA ASP A 86 -9.20 -15.71 4.24
C ASP A 86 -9.39 -14.26 3.80
N LYS A 87 -10.51 -13.93 3.14
CA LYS A 87 -10.77 -12.55 2.72
C LYS A 87 -11.06 -11.66 3.94
N LEU A 88 -10.42 -10.49 4.01
CA LEU A 88 -10.66 -9.49 5.07
C LEU A 88 -11.94 -8.66 4.85
N GLY A 89 -12.66 -8.92 3.75
CA GLY A 89 -13.89 -8.23 3.39
C GLY A 89 -14.29 -8.54 1.95
N LEU A 90 -14.87 -7.55 1.28
CA LEU A 90 -15.05 -7.64 -0.17
C LEU A 90 -13.68 -7.62 -0.86
N GLY A 91 -13.47 -8.54 -1.80
CA GLY A 91 -12.25 -8.55 -2.61
C GLY A 91 -12.13 -7.28 -3.45
N PHE A 92 -10.90 -6.94 -3.84
CA PHE A 92 -10.64 -5.80 -4.71
C PHE A 92 -11.44 -5.90 -6.01
N ALA A 93 -12.07 -4.79 -6.41
CA ALA A 93 -12.87 -4.74 -7.63
C ALA A 93 -11.99 -5.01 -8.87
N ALA A 94 -12.39 -6.00 -9.67
CA ALA A 94 -11.77 -6.28 -10.96
C ALA A 94 -12.39 -5.37 -12.03
N TYR A 95 -11.61 -4.40 -12.52
CA TYR A 95 -12.02 -3.56 -13.64
C TYR A 95 -11.54 -4.17 -14.96
N LYS A 96 -12.39 -4.11 -16.00
CA LYS A 96 -12.03 -4.54 -17.35
C LYS A 96 -10.82 -3.75 -17.86
N SER A 97 -9.86 -4.43 -18.48
CA SER A 97 -8.74 -3.79 -19.17
C SER A 97 -9.23 -2.92 -20.32
N GLN A 98 -8.38 -2.03 -20.82
CA GLN A 98 -8.71 -1.26 -22.03
C GLN A 98 -9.06 -2.18 -23.21
N GLU A 99 -8.27 -3.22 -23.44
CA GLU A 99 -8.49 -4.21 -24.49
C GLU A 99 -9.84 -4.91 -24.34
N GLN A 100 -10.17 -5.38 -23.12
CA GLN A 100 -11.46 -6.02 -22.84
C GLN A 100 -12.64 -5.07 -23.00
N ARG A 101 -12.47 -3.77 -22.71
CA ARG A 101 -13.50 -2.74 -22.96
C ARG A 101 -13.70 -2.51 -24.45
N ILE A 102 -12.60 -2.42 -25.21
CA ILE A 102 -12.64 -2.28 -26.67
C ILE A 102 -13.33 -3.49 -27.28
N GLU A 103 -12.90 -4.71 -26.95
CA GLU A 103 -13.48 -5.96 -27.46
C GLU A 103 -14.98 -6.04 -27.17
N ALA A 104 -15.40 -5.74 -25.94
CA ALA A 104 -16.81 -5.73 -25.58
C ALA A 104 -17.63 -4.71 -26.40
N ARG A 105 -17.09 -3.50 -26.63
CA ARG A 105 -17.77 -2.47 -27.44
C ARG A 105 -17.81 -2.83 -28.92
N ILE A 106 -16.79 -3.53 -29.44
CA ILE A 106 -16.77 -4.03 -30.82
C ILE A 106 -17.80 -5.15 -30.98
N ALA A 107 -17.96 -6.01 -29.97
CA ALA A 107 -18.94 -7.10 -29.98
C ALA A 107 -20.39 -6.60 -30.01
N ASP A 108 -20.66 -5.42 -29.43
CA ASP A 108 -21.98 -4.76 -29.44
C ASP A 108 -22.29 -3.98 -30.75
N LEU A 109 -21.35 -3.90 -31.70
CA LEU A 109 -21.61 -3.25 -32.99
C LEU A 109 -22.65 -4.02 -33.81
N GLU A 110 -23.51 -3.28 -34.53
CA GLU A 110 -24.55 -3.91 -35.34
C GLU A 110 -23.96 -4.87 -36.39
N PRO A 111 -24.46 -6.13 -36.48
CA PRO A 111 -23.96 -7.11 -37.44
C PRO A 111 -24.16 -6.70 -38.91
N THR A 112 -25.15 -5.84 -39.16
CA THR A 112 -25.59 -5.40 -40.50
C THR A 112 -24.78 -4.22 -41.05
N MET A 113 -23.80 -3.70 -40.32
CA MET A 113 -22.97 -2.58 -40.76
C MET A 113 -22.12 -2.92 -41.99
N THR A 114 -21.88 -1.93 -42.86
CA THR A 114 -20.92 -2.07 -43.97
C THR A 114 -19.50 -2.18 -43.43
N PRO A 115 -18.56 -2.82 -44.16
CA PRO A 115 -17.18 -2.96 -43.71
C PRO A 115 -16.49 -1.61 -43.41
N GLY A 116 -16.76 -0.57 -44.21
CA GLY A 116 -16.21 0.77 -43.99
C GLY A 116 -16.74 1.42 -42.71
N ALA A 117 -18.07 1.42 -42.52
CA ALA A 117 -18.69 1.98 -41.32
C ALA A 117 -18.26 1.22 -40.04
N LYS A 118 -18.09 -0.10 -40.14
CA LYS A 118 -17.56 -0.91 -39.03
C LYS A 118 -16.12 -0.51 -38.70
N GLY A 119 -15.27 -0.31 -39.71
CA GLY A 119 -13.88 0.15 -39.52
C GLY A 119 -13.78 1.50 -38.82
N GLU A 120 -14.60 2.48 -39.23
CA GLU A 120 -14.68 3.80 -38.60
C GLU A 120 -15.16 3.71 -37.14
N ALA A 121 -16.21 2.92 -36.87
CA ALA A 121 -16.72 2.71 -35.52
C ALA A 121 -15.68 2.05 -34.59
N VAL A 122 -14.94 1.05 -35.08
CA VAL A 122 -13.85 0.44 -34.31
C VAL A 122 -12.75 1.46 -34.00
N ALA A 123 -12.33 2.26 -35.00
CA ALA A 123 -11.31 3.29 -34.80
C ALA A 123 -11.75 4.32 -33.74
N GLN A 124 -13.01 4.71 -33.77
CA GLN A 124 -13.59 5.61 -32.77
C GLN A 124 -13.61 4.96 -31.37
N ILE A 125 -14.05 3.71 -31.24
CA ILE A 125 -14.04 2.97 -29.96
C ILE A 125 -12.63 2.93 -29.37
N VAL A 126 -11.62 2.62 -30.19
CA VAL A 126 -10.22 2.57 -29.75
C VAL A 126 -9.76 3.95 -29.26
N ALA A 127 -10.04 5.02 -30.00
CA ALA A 127 -9.66 6.38 -29.62
C ALA A 127 -10.32 6.79 -28.29
N GLU A 128 -11.60 6.51 -28.11
CA GLU A 128 -12.34 6.83 -26.88
C GLU A 128 -11.86 6.04 -25.66
N GLU A 129 -11.64 4.73 -25.81
CA GLU A 129 -11.16 3.90 -24.69
C GLU A 129 -9.69 4.18 -24.34
N THR A 130 -8.91 4.69 -25.30
CA THR A 130 -7.55 5.21 -25.07
C THR A 130 -7.56 6.54 -24.32
N ALA A 131 -8.48 7.44 -24.66
CA ALA A 131 -8.60 8.73 -23.97
C ALA A 131 -9.17 8.57 -22.54
N ARG A 132 -9.88 7.48 -22.24
CA ARG A 132 -10.43 7.22 -20.90
C ARG A 132 -9.34 6.84 -19.90
N SER A 133 -9.34 7.55 -18.77
CA SER A 133 -8.58 7.14 -17.57
C SER A 133 -9.04 5.76 -17.08
N THR A 134 -8.07 4.91 -16.70
CA THR A 134 -8.33 3.58 -16.14
C THR A 134 -8.62 3.70 -14.65
N ARG A 135 -9.71 3.09 -14.19
CA ARG A 135 -9.98 2.93 -12.77
C ARG A 135 -9.25 1.69 -12.26
N ARG A 136 -8.58 1.82 -11.13
CA ARG A 136 -7.95 0.70 -10.40
C ARG A 136 -8.55 0.63 -9.01
N ALA A 137 -8.74 -0.58 -8.49
CA ALA A 137 -9.14 -0.75 -7.11
C ALA A 137 -8.04 -0.21 -6.20
N VAL A 138 -8.42 0.45 -5.11
CA VAL A 138 -7.47 0.95 -4.11
C VAL A 138 -7.19 -0.18 -3.13
N ALA A 139 -5.92 -0.58 -3.00
CA ALA A 139 -5.47 -1.53 -2.00
C ALA A 139 -5.14 -0.88 -0.66
N GLY A 140 -4.75 0.40 -0.68
CA GLY A 140 -4.45 1.16 0.53
C GLY A 140 -3.85 2.52 0.22
N PHE A 141 -3.24 3.12 1.23
CA PHE A 141 -2.61 4.44 1.15
C PHE A 141 -1.19 4.34 1.70
N ASP A 142 -0.24 4.89 0.97
CA ASP A 142 1.14 5.05 1.40
C ASP A 142 1.29 6.42 2.07
N PHE A 143 1.70 6.43 3.33
CA PHE A 143 2.01 7.62 4.10
C PHE A 143 3.52 7.68 4.33
N THR A 144 4.20 8.60 3.64
CA THR A 144 5.63 8.84 3.84
C THR A 144 5.82 9.92 4.91
N PHE A 145 6.44 9.55 6.02
CA PHE A 145 6.78 10.45 7.12
C PHE A 145 8.24 10.90 6.98
N SER A 146 8.47 12.21 6.89
CA SER A 146 9.83 12.76 6.78
C SER A 146 10.15 13.62 8.00
N ILE A 147 11.28 13.32 8.64
CA ILE A 147 11.81 14.15 9.71
C ILE A 147 12.35 15.48 9.16
N PRO A 148 12.39 16.57 9.96
CA PRO A 148 13.03 17.81 9.55
C PRO A 148 14.48 17.58 9.12
N LYS A 149 14.95 18.33 8.11
CA LYS A 149 16.29 18.13 7.56
C LYS A 149 17.40 18.26 8.62
N SER A 150 17.24 19.17 9.57
CA SER A 150 18.18 19.33 10.70
C SER A 150 18.30 18.07 11.55
N ALA A 151 17.19 17.36 11.82
CA ALA A 151 17.20 16.09 12.56
C ALA A 151 17.86 14.97 11.74
N SER A 152 17.63 14.93 10.42
CA SER A 152 18.31 14.00 9.52
C SER A 152 19.83 14.23 9.49
N VAL A 153 20.28 15.49 9.45
CA VAL A 153 21.71 15.83 9.51
C VAL A 153 22.32 15.43 10.85
N LEU A 154 21.65 15.77 11.98
CA LEU A 154 22.11 15.39 13.31
C LEU A 154 22.27 13.88 13.42
N TRP A 155 21.27 13.13 12.98
CA TRP A 155 21.28 11.68 12.99
C TRP A 155 22.43 11.09 12.16
N ALA A 156 22.70 11.66 10.97
CA ALA A 156 23.74 11.15 10.08
C ALA A 156 25.17 11.27 10.65
N VAL A 157 25.42 12.26 11.51
CA VAL A 157 26.75 12.51 12.11
C VAL A 157 26.87 12.04 13.57
N ALA A 158 25.77 11.61 14.16
CA ALA A 158 25.70 11.20 15.55
C ALA A 158 26.26 9.78 15.79
N ASP A 159 26.62 9.50 17.06
CA ASP A 159 26.91 8.13 17.48
C ASP A 159 25.66 7.23 17.48
N ALA A 160 25.87 5.92 17.57
CA ALA A 160 24.81 4.92 17.51
C ALA A 160 23.73 5.10 18.61
N GLY A 161 24.10 5.61 19.79
CA GLY A 161 23.16 5.85 20.87
C GLY A 161 22.20 7.00 20.54
N VAL A 162 22.75 8.12 20.07
CA VAL A 162 21.93 9.27 19.65
C VAL A 162 21.11 8.95 18.39
N GLN A 163 21.66 8.19 17.44
CA GLN A 163 20.91 7.70 16.28
C GLN A 163 19.67 6.90 16.70
N ALA A 164 19.82 5.98 17.65
CA ALA A 164 18.73 5.17 18.18
C ALA A 164 17.66 6.04 18.87
N LEU A 165 18.06 7.06 19.64
CA LEU A 165 17.13 7.98 20.29
C LEU A 165 16.28 8.78 19.30
N ILE A 166 16.88 9.26 18.21
CA ILE A 166 16.17 9.98 17.16
C ILE A 166 15.23 9.04 16.38
N ALA A 167 15.68 7.82 16.06
CA ALA A 167 14.85 6.82 15.39
C ALA A 167 13.63 6.46 16.24
N GLU A 168 13.83 6.17 17.53
CA GLU A 168 12.75 5.89 18.48
C GLU A 168 11.77 7.07 18.61
N ALA A 169 12.28 8.30 18.68
CA ALA A 169 11.43 9.49 18.69
C ALA A 169 10.60 9.61 17.41
N HIS A 170 11.17 9.27 16.25
CA HIS A 170 10.46 9.26 14.99
C HIS A 170 9.38 8.17 14.96
N HIS A 171 9.71 6.94 15.36
CA HIS A 171 8.77 5.81 15.42
C HIS A 171 7.60 6.09 16.35
N ARG A 172 7.84 6.68 17.52
CA ARG A 172 6.75 7.12 18.43
C ARG A 172 5.86 8.17 17.79
N ALA A 173 6.43 9.15 17.08
CA ALA A 173 5.64 10.16 16.37
C ALA A 173 4.78 9.55 15.26
N VAL A 174 5.30 8.56 14.52
CA VAL A 174 4.53 7.82 13.51
C VAL A 174 3.39 7.03 14.16
N ALA A 175 3.67 6.32 15.25
CA ALA A 175 2.66 5.56 15.98
C ALA A 175 1.53 6.46 16.53
N GLU A 176 1.87 7.66 17.03
CA GLU A 176 0.90 8.65 17.48
C GLU A 176 -0.01 9.14 16.34
N VAL A 177 0.56 9.38 15.15
CA VAL A 177 -0.25 9.75 13.97
C VAL A 177 -1.17 8.61 13.54
N VAL A 178 -0.70 7.36 13.54
CA VAL A 178 -1.56 6.22 13.24
C VAL A 178 -2.69 6.09 14.25
N ALA A 179 -2.39 6.22 15.54
CA ALA A 179 -3.42 6.20 16.59
C ALA A 179 -4.42 7.37 16.44
N PHE A 180 -3.95 8.55 16.02
CA PHE A 180 -4.83 9.67 15.69
C PHE A 180 -5.73 9.35 14.49
N MET A 181 -5.16 8.79 13.41
CA MET A 181 -5.93 8.39 12.24
C MET A 181 -7.00 7.36 12.57
N GLU A 182 -6.69 6.37 13.42
CA GLU A 182 -7.66 5.37 13.88
C GLU A 182 -8.85 5.98 14.61
N ARG A 183 -8.64 7.05 15.39
CA ARG A 183 -9.69 7.69 16.17
C ARG A 183 -10.51 8.72 15.40
N GLU A 184 -9.85 9.51 14.56
CA GLU A 184 -10.43 10.75 14.03
C GLU A 184 -10.64 10.75 12.51
N VAL A 185 -10.00 9.82 11.79
CA VAL A 185 -9.94 9.86 10.31
C VAL A 185 -10.49 8.59 9.68
N ALA A 186 -10.12 7.42 10.21
CA ALA A 186 -10.43 6.13 9.65
C ALA A 186 -11.90 5.80 9.89
N ALA A 187 -12.62 5.55 8.81
CA ALA A 187 -14.03 5.16 8.85
C ALA A 187 -14.34 4.19 7.71
N THR A 188 -15.32 3.34 7.92
CA THR A 188 -15.86 2.44 6.89
C THR A 188 -17.32 2.76 6.60
N ARG A 189 -17.87 2.17 5.54
CA ARG A 189 -19.27 2.35 5.13
C ARG A 189 -20.04 1.05 5.32
N THR A 190 -21.28 1.17 5.78
CA THR A 190 -22.21 0.03 5.91
C THR A 190 -23.52 0.33 5.17
N GLY A 191 -24.15 -0.71 4.61
CA GLY A 191 -25.39 -0.60 3.81
C GLY A 191 -25.60 -1.78 2.85
N ALA A 192 -26.84 -1.96 2.38
CA ALA A 192 -27.19 -3.04 1.46
C ALA A 192 -26.78 -2.69 0.02
N THR A 193 -26.05 -3.60 -0.63
CA THR A 193 -25.63 -3.49 -2.04
C THR A 193 -26.79 -3.82 -2.98
N ALA A 194 -27.60 -2.83 -3.32
CA ALA A 194 -28.38 -2.74 -4.56
C ALA A 194 -28.85 -1.29 -4.80
N GLY A 195 -28.06 -0.52 -5.58
CA GLY A 195 -28.38 0.88 -5.95
C GLY A 195 -28.09 1.91 -4.84
N ASP A 196 -27.13 2.81 -5.09
CA ASP A 196 -26.83 4.06 -4.34
C ASP A 196 -26.90 4.06 -2.80
N GLY A 197 -26.81 2.90 -2.14
CA GLY A 197 -27.10 2.73 -0.72
C GLY A 197 -25.89 2.53 0.18
N ALA A 198 -24.99 3.51 0.28
CA ALA A 198 -24.17 3.63 1.49
C ALA A 198 -25.01 4.37 2.53
N VAL A 199 -25.52 3.65 3.54
CA VAL A 199 -26.54 4.19 4.45
C VAL A 199 -25.92 4.83 5.70
N ALA A 200 -24.68 4.47 6.05
CA ALA A 200 -23.93 5.13 7.13
C ALA A 200 -22.41 5.02 6.95
N GLN A 201 -21.70 6.05 7.44
CA GLN A 201 -20.28 6.00 7.75
C GLN A 201 -20.15 5.62 9.23
N VAL A 202 -19.33 4.62 9.54
CA VAL A 202 -19.13 4.09 10.89
C VAL A 202 -17.65 4.01 11.21
N ASP A 203 -17.33 4.08 12.50
CA ASP A 203 -15.96 4.00 12.98
C ASP A 203 -15.36 2.62 12.70
N VAL A 204 -14.03 2.58 12.58
CA VAL A 204 -13.27 1.33 12.48
C VAL A 204 -12.75 0.92 13.85
N THR A 205 -12.45 -0.37 14.02
CA THR A 205 -11.80 -0.89 15.23
C THR A 205 -10.29 -0.64 15.24
N GLY A 206 -9.72 -0.24 14.10
CA GLY A 206 -8.29 0.07 13.94
C GLY A 206 -7.86 0.02 12.47
N LEU A 207 -6.64 0.48 12.22
CA LEU A 207 -5.95 0.38 10.96
C LEU A 207 -5.02 -0.84 10.98
N ILE A 208 -4.86 -1.47 9.82
CA ILE A 208 -3.80 -2.44 9.57
C ILE A 208 -2.76 -1.72 8.72
N ALA A 209 -1.58 -1.49 9.28
CA ALA A 209 -0.49 -0.80 8.60
C ALA A 209 0.82 -1.59 8.68
N THR A 210 1.67 -1.36 7.69
CA THR A 210 3.05 -1.83 7.65
C THR A 210 3.97 -0.62 7.49
N ALA A 211 5.04 -0.56 8.28
CA ALA A 211 5.98 0.56 8.32
C ALA A 211 7.36 0.11 7.86
N PHE A 212 7.99 0.88 6.97
CA PHE A 212 9.31 0.60 6.41
C PHE A 212 10.21 1.84 6.58
N ASP A 213 11.36 1.66 7.22
CA ASP A 213 12.32 2.75 7.41
C ASP A 213 13.15 2.98 6.15
N HIS A 214 13.33 4.25 5.78
CA HIS A 214 14.14 4.68 4.64
C HIS A 214 15.13 5.76 5.08
N PHE A 215 16.40 5.57 4.77
CA PHE A 215 17.49 6.47 5.20
C PHE A 215 18.03 7.37 4.09
N ASP A 216 17.55 7.19 2.85
CA ASP A 216 17.91 8.00 1.70
C ASP A 216 16.66 8.66 1.07
N SER A 217 16.84 9.89 0.59
CA SER A 217 15.84 10.61 -0.19
C SER A 217 16.03 10.29 -1.68
N ARG A 218 15.01 9.70 -2.31
CA ARG A 218 14.97 9.58 -3.77
C ARG A 218 14.47 10.86 -4.44
#